data_AF-A0A969E5F8-F1
#
_entry.id   AF-A0A969E5F8-F1
#
_cell.length_a   1.000
_cell.length_b   1.000
_cell.length_c   1.000
_cell.angle_alpha   90.00
_cell.angle_beta   90.00
_cell.angle_gamma   90.00
#
_symmetry.space_group_name_H-M   'P 1'
#
loop_
_entity.id
_entity.type
_entity.pdbx_description
1 polymer ?
#
loop_
_entity_poly.entity_id
_entity_poly.type
_entity_poly.pdbx_seq_one_letter_code
_entity_poly.pdbx_strand_id
1 'polypeptide(L)' 'MKETEIRLSPSDAHNSEAIRLAAAQKLDLPLESIADVQIVRRSVDARGRDAVFQLRVAVFT' A
#
# COMPACT_ATOMS: atom_id res chain seq x y z
N MET A 1 -3.63 12.76 8.58
CA MET A 1 -2.79 11.71 7.99
C MET A 1 -3.12 10.38 8.66
N LYS A 2 -3.29 9.30 7.90
CA LYS A 2 -3.52 7.95 8.43
C LYS A 2 -2.48 7.01 7.85
N GLU A 3 -1.85 6.19 8.69
CA GLU A 3 -0.90 5.18 8.22
C GLU A 3 -1.55 3.80 8.22
N THR A 4 -1.24 3.00 7.19
CA THR A 4 -1.67 1.61 7.12
C THR A 4 -0.58 0.74 6.53
N GLU A 5 -0.65 -0.55 6.83
CA GLU A 5 0.25 -1.56 6.30
C GLU A 5 -0.51 -2.44 5.32
N ILE A 6 -0.05 -2.44 4.08
CA ILE A 6 -0.61 -3.24 2.99
C ILE A 6 0.41 -4.29 2.59
N ARG A 7 -0.07 -5.50 2.35
CA ARG A 7 0.71 -6.60 1.78
C ARG A 7 0.32 -6.73 0.32
N LEU A 8 1.30 -6.56 -0.56
CA LEU A 8 1.12 -6.56 -2.00
C LEU A 8 2.13 -7.48 -2.65
N SER A 9 1.75 -8.03 -3.79
CA SER A 9 2.65 -8.74 -4.69
C SER A 9 3.70 -7.78 -5.25
N PRO A 10 4.83 -8.25 -5.79
CA PRO A 10 5.86 -7.39 -6.37
C PRO A 10 5.29 -6.49 -7.47
N SER A 11 4.41 -7.04 -8.32
CA SER A 11 3.75 -6.30 -9.40
C SER A 11 2.86 -5.17 -8.88
N ASP A 12 2.04 -5.45 -7.87
CA ASP A 12 1.14 -4.45 -7.27
C ASP A 12 1.91 -3.41 -6.45
N ALA A 13 2.99 -3.81 -5.78
CA ALA A 13 3.86 -2.92 -5.02
C ALA A 13 4.63 -1.90 -5.89
N HIS A 14 4.70 -2.13 -7.21
CA HIS A 14 5.21 -1.16 -8.18
C HIS A 14 4.12 -0.30 -8.80
N ASN A 15 2.84 -0.65 -8.60
CA ASN A 15 1.72 0.04 -9.19
C ASN A 15 1.08 1.00 -8.17
N SER A 16 1.24 2.31 -8.41
CA SER A 16 0.70 3.36 -7.55
C SER A 16 -0.82 3.29 -7.42
N GLU A 17 -1.56 2.89 -8.46
CA GLU A 17 -3.01 2.69 -8.38
C GLU A 17 -3.38 1.52 -7.49
N ALA A 18 -2.66 0.40 -7.60
CA ALA A 18 -2.90 -0.78 -6.75
C ALA A 18 -2.60 -0.47 -5.28
N ILE A 19 -1.55 0.30 -5.01
CA ILE A 19 -1.23 0.79 -3.67
C ILE A 19 -2.34 1.67 -3.12
N ARG A 20 -2.86 2.61 -3.94
CA ARG A 20 -3.94 3.51 -3.53
C ARG A 20 -5.22 2.74 -3.25
N LEU A 21 -5.60 1.80 -4.11
CA LEU A 21 -6.75 0.92 -3.94
C LEU A 21 -6.64 0.06 -2.69
N ALA A 22 -5.48 -0.56 -2.47
CA ALA A 22 -5.22 -1.39 -1.30
C ALA A 22 -5.24 -0.57 -0.01
N ALA A 23 -4.68 0.65 -0.02
CA ALA A 23 -4.72 1.56 1.11
C ALA A 23 -6.16 2.00 1.42
N ALA A 24 -6.93 2.38 0.39
CA ALA A 24 -8.33 2.77 0.51
C ALA A 24 -9.19 1.64 1.10
N GLN A 25 -9.10 0.44 0.55
CA GLN A 25 -9.80 -0.74 1.05
C GLN A 25 -9.39 -1.09 2.49
N LYS A 26 -8.10 -0.93 2.83
CA LYS A 26 -7.61 -1.27 4.17
C LYS A 26 -8.05 -0.27 5.24
N LEU A 27 -8.19 0.99 4.86
CA LEU A 27 -8.61 2.09 5.74
C LEU A 27 -10.13 2.33 5.71
N ASP A 28 -10.87 1.57 4.90
CA ASP A 28 -12.29 1.76 4.63
C ASP A 28 -12.61 3.22 4.23
N LEU A 29 -11.75 3.78 3.37
CA LEU A 29 -11.86 5.15 2.88
C LEU A 29 -12.26 5.16 1.40
N PRO A 30 -13.15 6.07 0.99
CA PRO A 30 -13.42 6.26 -0.42
C PRO A 30 -12.20 6.90 -1.10
N LEU A 31 -11.88 6.44 -2.31
CA LEU A 31 -10.71 6.88 -3.09
C LEU A 31 -10.69 8.39 -3.34
N GLU A 32 -11.87 8.97 -3.43
CA GLU A 32 -12.15 10.41 -3.58
C GLU A 32 -11.80 11.23 -2.33
N SER A 33 -11.83 10.64 -1.13
CA SER A 33 -11.32 11.27 0.09
C SER A 33 -9.82 11.12 0.25
N ILE A 34 -9.12 10.42 -0.65
CA ILE A 34 -7.67 10.28 -0.60
C ILE A 34 -7.06 11.39 -1.46
N ALA A 35 -6.46 12.39 -0.80
CA ALA A 35 -5.70 13.45 -1.44
C ALA A 35 -4.37 12.92 -1.99
N ASP A 36 -3.64 12.14 -1.19
CA ASP A 36 -2.34 11.58 -1.60
C ASP A 36 -2.01 10.28 -0.84
N VAL A 37 -1.16 9.44 -1.43
CA VAL A 37 -0.65 8.22 -0.78
C VAL A 37 0.87 8.17 -0.91
N GLN A 38 1.58 8.22 0.21
CA GLN A 38 3.02 8.10 0.24
C GLN A 38 3.46 6.77 0.84
N ILE A 39 4.48 6.16 0.25
CA ILE A 39 5.12 4.96 0.79
C ILE A 39 6.12 5.40 1.86
N VAL A 40 5.81 5.11 3.12
CA VAL A 40 6.68 5.39 4.27
C VAL A 40 7.78 4.33 4.38
N ARG A 41 7.43 3.05 4.15
CA ARG A 41 8.38 1.94 4.24
C ARG A 41 8.05 0.85 3.25
N ARG A 42 9.08 0.28 2.63
CA ARG A 42 8.97 -0.92 1.80
C ARG A 42 9.82 -2.02 2.40
N SER A 43 9.16 -3.07 2.87
CA SER A 43 9.79 -4.30 3.32
C SER A 43 9.49 -5.41 2.32
N VAL A 44 10.45 -6.28 2.06
CA VAL A 44 10.26 -7.45 1.20
C VAL A 44 10.49 -8.70 2.04
N ASP A 45 9.52 -9.59 2.06
CA ASP A 45 9.70 -10.95 2.52
C ASP A 45 10.05 -11.81 1.30
N ALA A 46 11.34 -12.10 1.16
CA ALA A 46 11.90 -12.89 0.07
C ALA A 46 12.07 -14.37 0.46
N ARG A 47 11.43 -14.83 1.56
CA ARG A 47 11.57 -16.20 2.06
C ARG A 47 10.62 -17.15 1.31
N GLY A 48 10.81 -17.30 0.00
CA GLY A 48 10.01 -18.20 -0.82
C GLY A 48 9.99 -17.83 -2.31
N ARG A 49 9.33 -18.69 -3.11
CA ARG A 49 9.16 -18.51 -4.57
C ARG A 49 8.28 -17.29 -4.92
N ASP A 50 7.41 -16.88 -3.99
CA ASP A 50 6.52 -15.73 -4.10
C ASP A 50 6.96 -14.64 -3.11
N ALA A 51 7.73 -13.67 -3.59
CA ALA A 51 8.16 -12.54 -2.77
C ALA A 51 6.95 -11.68 -2.40
N VAL A 52 6.71 -11.45 -1.11
CA VAL A 52 5.62 -10.59 -0.63
C VAL A 52 6.20 -9.26 -0.18
N PHE A 53 5.65 -8.15 -0.68
CA PHE A 53 6.04 -6.82 -0.23
C PHE A 53 5.07 -6.33 0.85
N GLN A 54 5.63 -5.96 2.00
CA GLN A 54 4.91 -5.24 3.04
C GLN A 54 5.24 -3.76 2.92
N LEU A 55 4.26 -2.99 2.46
CA LEU A 55 4.35 -1.55 2.28
C LEU A 55 3.63 -0.87 3.43
N ARG A 56 4.32 0.01 4.14
CA ARG A 56 3.70 0.97 5.04
C ARG A 56 3.44 2.23 4.24
N VAL A 57 2.18 2.64 4.18
CA VAL A 57 1.75 3.80 3.40
C VAL A 57 1.04 4.81 4.29
N ALA A 58 1.34 6.09 4.09
CA ALA A 58 0.67 7.22 4.69
C ALA A 58 -0.36 7.76 3.69
N VAL A 59 -1.62 7.72 4.07
CA VAL A 59 -2.76 8.27 3.34
C VAL A 59 -3.07 9.65 3.89
N PHE A 60 -3.08 10.63 3.00
CA PHE A 60 -3.51 11.99 3.25
C PHE A 60 -4.94 12.14 2.73
N THR A 61 -5.82 12.65 3.58
CA THR A 61 -7.24 12.90 3.30
C THR A 61 -7.54 14.36 3.54
#